data_AF-A0A0U1DCQ2-F1
#
_entry.id   AF-A0A0U1DCQ2-F1
#
_cell.length_a   1.000
_cell.length_b   1.000
_cell.length_c   1.000
_cell.angle_alpha   90.00
_cell.angle_beta   90.00
_cell.angle_gamma   90.00
#
_symmetry.space_group_name_H-M   'P 1'
#
loop_
_entity.id
_entity.type
_entity.pdbx_description
1 polymer ?
#
loop_
_entity_poly.entity_id
_entity_poly.type
_entity_poly.pdbx_seq_one_letter_code
_entity_poly.pdbx_strand_id
1 'polypeptide(L)'
;MPKGPDDYDSATPVIQRLLDQNARFVAVAGIGLLAPGDTGQLNDNGPSAARTAVGYNRAADQLYVFQGGSYTPDNMQDLFRALGADNALLLDGGGSSAIVLRRDSGGMWSGAGSPRGNCDTRQVLCDSRERALPSWLAFT
;
A
#
# COMPACT_ATOMS: atom_id res chain seq x y z
N MET A 1 -3.49 -4.59 24.05
CA MET A 1 -3.33 -3.14 23.78
C MET A 1 -1.94 -2.74 24.26
N PRO A 2 -1.24 -1.86 23.54
CA PRO A 2 0.08 -1.38 23.95
C PRO A 2 0.03 -0.73 25.34
N LYS A 3 1.06 -0.95 26.16
CA LYS A 3 1.18 -0.35 27.50
C LYS A 3 1.72 1.09 27.46
N GLY A 4 2.28 1.50 26.33
CA GLY A 4 2.85 2.82 26.10
C GLY A 4 3.39 2.97 24.68
N PRO A 5 3.87 4.17 24.31
CA PRO A 5 4.39 4.46 22.96
C PRO A 5 5.63 3.63 22.58
N ASP A 6 6.36 3.11 23.57
CA ASP A 6 7.55 2.27 23.37
C ASP A 6 7.27 0.77 23.59
N ASP A 7 6.01 0.34 23.62
CA ASP A 7 5.66 -1.08 23.73
C ASP A 7 5.76 -1.80 22.37
N TYR A 8 7.01 -1.96 21.92
CA TYR A 8 7.38 -2.65 20.68
C TYR A 8 6.97 -4.14 20.67
N ASP A 9 6.68 -4.72 21.85
CA ASP A 9 6.26 -6.11 22.02
C ASP A 9 4.75 -6.31 22.00
N SER A 10 3.97 -5.23 21.88
CA SER A 10 2.50 -5.28 21.92
C SER A 10 1.86 -6.20 20.89
N ALA A 11 2.54 -6.44 19.76
CA ALA A 11 2.11 -7.35 18.69
C ALA A 11 2.52 -8.82 18.91
N THR A 12 3.48 -9.10 19.80
CA THR A 12 4.06 -10.44 20.00
C THR A 12 3.01 -11.53 20.27
N PRO A 13 2.00 -11.34 21.15
CA PRO A 13 0.98 -12.37 21.38
C PRO A 13 0.10 -12.65 20.16
N VAL A 14 -0.08 -11.68 19.27
CA VAL A 14 -0.86 -11.84 18.04
C VAL A 14 -0.04 -12.63 17.01
N ILE A 15 1.24 -12.28 16.86
CA ILE A 15 2.16 -12.99 15.95
C ILE A 15 2.30 -14.45 16.39
N GLN A 16 2.51 -14.71 17.69
CA GLN A 16 2.61 -16.07 18.20
C GLN A 16 1.36 -16.90 17.88
N ARG A 17 0.16 -16.32 18.07
CA ARG A 17 -1.10 -16.99 17.74
C ARG A 17 -1.22 -17.34 16.25
N LEU A 18 -0.78 -16.45 15.36
CA LEU A 18 -0.79 -16.71 13.92
C LEU A 18 0.17 -17.85 13.56
N LEU A 19 1.35 -17.88 14.18
CA LEU A 19 2.32 -18.97 14.02
C LEU A 19 1.75 -20.31 14.53
N ASP A 20 1.17 -20.32 15.73
CA ASP A 20 0.58 -21.52 16.34
C ASP A 20 -0.58 -22.10 15.50
N GLN A 21 -1.28 -21.24 14.76
CA GLN A 21 -2.37 -21.62 13.85
C GLN A 21 -1.89 -21.98 12.44
N ASN A 22 -0.57 -21.95 12.19
CA ASN A 22 0.03 -22.13 10.87
C ASN A 22 -0.57 -21.18 9.81
N ALA A 23 -0.95 -19.98 10.24
CA ALA A 23 -1.51 -18.96 9.37
C ALA A 23 -0.41 -18.38 8.49
N ARG A 24 -0.72 -18.10 7.22
CA ARG A 24 0.16 -17.32 6.33
C ARG A 24 -0.10 -15.84 6.58
N PHE A 25 0.94 -15.11 6.98
CA PHE A 25 0.83 -13.67 7.24
C PHE A 25 2.07 -12.92 6.75
N VAL A 26 1.92 -11.62 6.57
CA VAL A 26 3.00 -10.67 6.33
C VAL A 26 2.99 -9.69 7.49
N ALA A 27 4.11 -9.59 8.21
CA ALA A 27 4.29 -8.57 9.24
C ALA A 27 4.82 -7.29 8.59
N VAL A 28 4.17 -6.16 8.85
CA VAL A 28 4.60 -4.84 8.37
C VAL A 28 5.02 -4.03 9.59
N ALA A 29 6.22 -3.44 9.54
CA ALA A 29 6.72 -2.51 10.55
C ALA A 29 6.85 -1.12 9.93
N GLY A 30 6.52 -0.08 10.70
CA GLY A 30 6.55 1.29 10.24
C GLY A 30 6.25 2.29 11.35
N ILE A 31 6.53 3.56 11.08
CA ILE A 31 6.13 4.68 11.92
C ILE A 31 4.67 5.01 11.57
N GLY A 32 3.85 5.36 12.55
CA GLY A 32 2.44 5.66 12.31
C GLY A 32 1.65 4.44 11.87
N LEU A 33 1.80 3.32 12.58
CA LEU A 33 0.85 2.21 12.47
C LEU A 33 -0.25 2.40 13.50
N LEU A 34 -1.50 2.36 13.06
CA LEU A 34 -2.64 2.34 13.98
C LEU A 34 -2.65 1.02 14.74
N ALA A 35 -2.92 1.08 16.05
CA ALA A 35 -3.12 -0.12 16.85
C ALA A 35 -4.36 -0.90 16.35
N PRO A 36 -4.43 -2.22 16.55
CA PRO A 36 -5.62 -2.99 16.18
C PRO A 36 -6.91 -2.39 16.77
N GLY A 37 -7.87 -2.06 15.90
CA GLY A 37 -9.15 -1.45 16.27
C GLY A 37 -9.14 0.09 16.34
N ASP A 38 -7.98 0.72 16.21
CA ASP A 38 -7.90 2.17 16.07
C ASP A 38 -8.16 2.58 14.62
N THR A 39 -9.05 3.55 14.44
CA THR A 39 -9.48 4.06 13.13
C THR A 39 -9.29 5.56 13.00
N GLY A 40 -8.66 6.21 14.00
CA GLY A 40 -8.38 7.64 14.00
C GLY A 40 -7.39 8.07 12.91
N GLN A 41 -7.29 9.39 12.68
CA GLN A 41 -6.29 9.94 11.76
C GLN A 41 -4.89 9.62 12.30
N LEU A 42 -3.98 9.21 11.41
CA LEU A 42 -2.60 8.94 11.80
C LEU A 42 -1.87 10.20 12.28
N ASN A 43 -2.21 11.36 11.70
CA ASN A 43 -1.53 12.64 11.94
C ASN A 43 -0.02 12.48 11.69
N ASP A 44 0.33 11.76 10.64
CA ASP A 44 1.71 11.52 10.27
C ASP A 44 2.25 12.77 9.55
N ASN A 45 3.22 13.43 10.18
CA ASN A 45 3.89 14.64 9.67
C ASN A 45 4.84 14.35 8.49
N GLY A 46 4.81 13.15 7.92
CA GLY A 46 5.56 12.78 6.74
C GLY A 46 5.31 13.75 5.58
N PRO A 47 6.36 14.11 4.82
CA PRO A 47 6.26 15.14 3.79
C PRO A 47 5.35 14.72 2.64
N SER A 48 4.89 15.69 1.87
CA SER A 48 4.29 15.39 0.57
C SER A 48 5.34 14.79 -0.37
N ALA A 49 5.04 13.63 -0.96
CA ALA A 49 5.92 12.93 -1.89
C ALA A 49 5.10 12.11 -2.89
N ALA A 50 5.76 11.53 -3.90
CA ALA A 50 5.14 10.45 -4.65
C ALA A 50 4.86 9.26 -3.70
N ARG A 51 3.70 8.63 -3.82
CA ARG A 51 3.26 7.55 -2.94
C ARG A 51 2.85 6.35 -3.76
N THR A 52 3.21 5.19 -3.25
CA THR A 52 2.73 3.89 -3.72
C THR A 52 1.95 3.28 -2.57
N ALA A 53 0.74 2.78 -2.82
CA ALA A 53 -0.04 2.14 -1.78
C ALA A 53 -0.98 1.08 -2.35
N VAL A 54 -1.36 0.13 -1.52
CA VAL A 54 -2.37 -0.89 -1.85
C VAL A 54 -3.45 -0.91 -0.77
N GLY A 55 -4.70 -1.11 -1.17
CA GLY A 55 -5.81 -1.24 -0.24
C GLY A 55 -6.82 -2.27 -0.74
N TYR A 56 -7.57 -2.87 0.19
CA TYR A 56 -8.55 -3.88 -0.16
C TYR A 56 -9.89 -3.57 0.49
N ASN A 57 -10.95 -3.52 -0.32
CA ASN A 57 -12.34 -3.46 0.11
C ASN A 57 -12.95 -4.86 -0.02
N ARG A 58 -13.15 -5.51 1.12
CA ARG A 58 -13.68 -6.87 1.23
C ARG A 58 -15.15 -6.94 0.85
N ALA A 59 -15.93 -5.89 1.13
CA ALA A 59 -17.35 -5.86 0.84
C ALA A 59 -17.63 -5.81 -0.68
N ALA A 60 -16.77 -5.12 -1.43
CA ALA A 60 -16.85 -5.02 -2.88
C ALA A 60 -15.94 -6.02 -3.62
N ASP A 61 -15.11 -6.77 -2.89
CA ASP A 61 -14.03 -7.62 -3.43
C ASP A 61 -13.12 -6.87 -4.42
N GLN A 62 -12.60 -5.72 -3.98
CA GLN A 62 -11.81 -4.81 -4.81
C GLN A 62 -10.43 -4.57 -4.22
N LEU A 63 -9.39 -4.88 -5.00
CA LEU A 63 -8.01 -4.48 -4.74
C LEU A 63 -7.73 -3.15 -5.43
N TYR A 64 -7.36 -2.16 -4.63
CA TYR A 64 -6.90 -0.85 -5.10
C TYR A 64 -5.37 -0.82 -5.09
N VAL A 65 -4.79 -0.40 -6.20
CA VAL A 65 -3.36 -0.10 -6.30
C VAL A 65 -3.24 1.37 -6.69
N PHE A 66 -2.53 2.13 -5.87
CA PHE A 66 -2.32 3.56 -6.06
C PHE A 66 -0.85 3.84 -6.34
N GLN A 67 -0.61 4.66 -7.36
CA GLN A 67 0.61 5.43 -7.51
C GLN A 67 0.25 6.84 -7.93
N GLY A 68 0.91 7.82 -7.32
CA GLY A 68 0.64 9.22 -7.61
C GLY A 68 1.62 10.16 -6.92
N GLY A 69 1.77 11.35 -7.48
CA GLY A 69 2.69 12.39 -7.01
C GLY A 69 2.08 13.36 -6.01
N SER A 70 2.85 13.73 -4.99
CA SER A 70 2.57 14.84 -4.06
C SER A 70 1.39 14.62 -3.09
N TYR A 71 1.46 13.54 -2.31
CA TYR A 71 0.52 13.24 -1.23
C TYR A 71 1.23 13.04 0.12
N THR A 72 0.60 13.53 1.19
CA THR A 72 1.00 13.20 2.57
C THR A 72 0.47 11.80 2.94
N PRO A 73 1.02 11.15 3.99
CA PRO A 73 0.48 9.89 4.48
C PRO A 73 -1.01 9.99 4.88
N ASP A 74 -1.41 11.10 5.51
CA ASP A 74 -2.82 11.34 5.88
C ASP A 74 -3.74 11.46 4.64
N ASN A 75 -3.28 12.09 3.54
CA ASN A 75 -4.05 12.10 2.29
C ASN A 75 -4.29 10.68 1.77
N MET A 76 -3.29 9.80 1.88
CA MET A 76 -3.43 8.40 1.47
C MET A 76 -4.42 7.66 2.36
N GLN A 77 -4.36 7.90 3.67
CA GLN A 77 -5.31 7.30 4.60
C GLN A 77 -6.75 7.73 4.29
N ASP A 78 -6.99 9.02 4.06
CA ASP A 78 -8.31 9.54 3.70
C ASP A 78 -8.82 8.99 2.37
N LEU A 79 -7.94 8.86 1.37
CA LEU A 79 -8.28 8.25 0.08
C LEU A 79 -8.79 6.81 0.26
N PHE A 80 -8.05 5.96 0.97
CA PHE A 80 -8.45 4.55 1.13
C PHE A 80 -9.71 4.40 1.99
N ARG A 81 -9.92 5.28 2.98
CA ARG A 81 -11.20 5.35 3.71
C ARG A 81 -12.35 5.70 2.78
N ALA A 82 -12.17 6.71 1.92
CA ALA A 82 -13.21 7.12 0.97
C ALA A 82 -13.54 6.03 -0.06
N LEU A 83 -12.55 5.20 -0.44
CA LEU A 83 -12.74 4.02 -1.30
C LEU A 83 -13.36 2.81 -0.57
N GLY A 84 -13.59 2.92 0.74
CA GLY A 84 -14.15 1.86 1.58
C GLY A 84 -13.19 0.69 1.80
N ALA A 85 -11.87 0.90 1.70
CA ALA A 85 -10.91 -0.14 1.98
C ALA A 85 -10.92 -0.50 3.48
N ASP A 86 -11.04 -1.78 3.81
CA ASP A 86 -10.93 -2.28 5.18
C ASP A 86 -9.51 -2.14 5.71
N ASN A 87 -8.54 -2.32 4.83
CA ASN A 87 -7.12 -2.29 5.13
C ASN A 87 -6.38 -1.63 3.98
N ALA A 88 -5.34 -0.87 4.30
CA ALA A 88 -4.42 -0.29 3.32
C ALA A 88 -2.99 -0.30 3.86
N LEU A 89 -2.04 -0.40 2.94
CA LEU A 89 -0.61 -0.35 3.20
C LEU A 89 0.01 0.75 2.33
N LEU A 90 0.66 1.71 2.99
CA LEU A 90 1.53 2.67 2.33
C LEU A 90 2.90 2.02 2.11
N LEU A 91 3.37 1.97 0.87
CA LEU A 91 4.64 1.37 0.47
C LEU A 91 5.71 2.45 0.27
N ASP A 92 6.92 2.03 -0.10
CA ASP A 92 8.00 2.96 -0.43
C ASP A 92 7.56 3.94 -1.54
N GLY A 93 7.95 5.19 -1.36
CA GLY A 93 7.51 6.34 -2.13
C GLY A 93 8.66 7.17 -2.67
N GLY A 94 8.40 8.46 -2.91
CA GLY A 94 9.37 9.38 -3.49
C GLY A 94 9.92 8.87 -4.83
N GLY A 95 11.23 8.93 -5.01
CA GLY A 95 11.89 8.41 -6.21
C GLY A 95 11.79 6.89 -6.39
N SER A 96 11.26 6.16 -5.40
CA SER A 96 11.01 4.72 -5.51
C SER A 96 9.59 4.38 -5.95
N SER A 97 8.69 5.37 -6.03
CA SER A 97 7.30 5.11 -6.36
C SER A 97 7.16 4.73 -7.83
N ALA A 98 6.77 3.47 -8.09
CA ALA A 98 6.66 2.93 -9.43
C ALA A 98 5.58 1.86 -9.51
N ILE A 99 4.91 1.78 -10.66
CA ILE A 99 4.01 0.68 -11.03
C ILE A 99 4.40 0.16 -12.41
N VAL A 100 4.42 -1.17 -12.53
CA VAL A 100 4.57 -1.88 -13.79
C VAL A 100 3.39 -2.84 -13.94
N LEU A 101 2.67 -2.74 -15.05
CA LEU A 101 1.52 -3.57 -15.37
C LEU A 101 1.79 -4.29 -16.68
N ARG A 102 1.59 -5.60 -16.74
CA ARG A 102 1.66 -6.28 -18.03
C ARG A 102 0.42 -5.95 -18.85
N ARG A 103 0.61 -5.71 -20.14
CA ARG A 103 -0.51 -5.42 -21.05
C ARG A 103 -1.41 -6.63 -21.28
N ASP A 104 -0.87 -7.84 -21.11
CA ASP A 104 -1.60 -9.09 -21.27
C ASP A 104 -2.30 -9.57 -19.99
N SER A 105 -2.04 -8.96 -18.82
CA SER A 105 -2.78 -9.26 -17.57
C SER A 105 -4.23 -8.78 -17.55
N GLY A 106 -4.77 -8.28 -18.68
CA GLY A 106 -6.22 -8.22 -18.92
C GLY A 106 -7.01 -7.24 -18.05
N GLY A 107 -6.37 -6.29 -17.37
CA GLY A 107 -7.08 -5.28 -16.59
C GLY A 107 -8.00 -4.43 -17.47
N MET A 108 -9.31 -4.51 -17.23
CA MET A 108 -10.25 -3.57 -17.82
C MET A 108 -10.03 -2.19 -17.19
N TRP A 109 -9.58 -1.25 -18.00
CA TRP A 109 -9.42 0.15 -17.59
C TRP A 109 -10.80 0.81 -17.60
N SER A 110 -11.32 1.16 -16.42
CA SER A 110 -12.49 2.04 -16.33
C SER A 110 -12.04 3.48 -16.60
N GLY A 111 -12.23 3.99 -17.83
CA GLY A 111 -11.89 5.38 -18.17
C GLY A 111 -11.44 5.61 -19.62
N ALA A 112 -10.68 6.70 -19.86
CA ALA A 112 -10.26 7.20 -21.17
C ALA A 112 -9.19 6.35 -21.91
N GLY A 113 -9.12 5.05 -21.61
CA GLY A 113 -8.11 4.12 -22.12
C GLY A 113 -6.97 3.84 -21.13
N SER A 114 -5.98 3.08 -21.60
CA SER A 114 -4.76 2.80 -20.85
C SER A 114 -4.00 4.10 -20.54
N PRO A 115 -3.60 4.36 -19.28
CA PRO A 115 -2.76 5.52 -18.95
C PRO A 115 -1.45 5.44 -19.73
N ARG A 116 -0.93 6.59 -20.15
CA ARG A 116 0.41 6.68 -20.75
C ARG A 116 1.43 6.67 -19.62
N GLY A 117 2.31 5.69 -19.63
CA GLY A 117 3.45 5.62 -18.73
C GLY A 117 4.70 6.28 -19.31
N ASN A 118 5.69 6.48 -18.45
CA ASN A 118 7.00 7.06 -18.81
C ASN A 118 7.98 6.00 -19.36
N CYS A 119 7.71 4.71 -19.17
CA CYS A 119 8.56 3.58 -19.57
C CYS A 119 7.76 2.48 -20.32
N ASP A 120 6.74 2.89 -21.07
CA ASP A 120 5.85 1.96 -21.77
C ASP A 120 6.57 1.16 -22.86
N THR A 121 6.32 -0.15 -22.87
CA THR A 121 6.78 -1.08 -23.92
C THR A 121 5.59 -1.81 -24.55
N ARG A 122 5.84 -2.73 -25.50
CA ARG A 122 4.79 -3.61 -26.02
C ARG A 122 4.26 -4.61 -24.98
N GLN A 123 5.04 -4.90 -23.94
CA GLN A 123 4.73 -5.90 -22.94
C GLN A 123 4.17 -5.27 -21.66
N VAL A 124 4.64 -4.08 -21.30
CA VAL A 124 4.28 -3.42 -20.04
C VAL A 124 3.87 -1.97 -20.21
N LEU A 125 2.98 -1.54 -19.31
CA LEU A 125 2.72 -0.16 -18.95
C LEU A 125 3.52 0.15 -17.71
N CYS A 126 4.21 1.29 -17.68
CA CYS A 126 5.14 1.58 -16.60
C CYS A 126 5.20 3.08 -16.32
N ASP A 127 4.97 3.47 -15.07
CA ASP A 127 5.35 4.78 -14.57
C ASP A 127 6.47 4.61 -13.54
N SER A 128 7.72 4.70 -14.01
CA SER A 128 8.93 4.55 -13.22
C SER A 128 9.98 5.55 -13.70
N ARG A 129 10.65 6.22 -12.76
CA ARG A 129 12.00 6.75 -12.98
C ARG A 129 12.95 5.65 -12.52
N GLU A 130 13.75 5.12 -13.43
CA GLU A 130 14.63 3.95 -13.26
C GLU A 130 15.55 4.04 -12.04
N ARG A 131 15.01 3.79 -10.85
CA ARG A 131 15.76 3.62 -9.62
C ARG A 131 15.77 2.13 -9.28
N ALA A 132 16.95 1.59 -9.03
CA ALA A 132 17.07 0.25 -8.49
C ALA A 132 16.39 0.21 -7.10
N LEU A 133 15.43 -0.71 -6.93
CA LEU A 133 14.69 -0.93 -5.69
C LEU A 133 15.10 -2.25 -5.04
N PRO A 134 15.11 -2.34 -3.69
CA PRO A 134 15.51 -3.55 -2.99
C PRO A 134 14.49 -4.70 -3.12
N SER A 135 13.23 -4.40 -3.47
CA SER A 135 12.16 -5.39 -3.62
C SER A 135 11.01 -4.86 -4.49
N TRP A 136 10.19 -5.79 -4.99
CA TRP A 136 8.97 -5.51 -5.76
C TRP A 136 7.80 -6.29 -5.16
N LEU A 137 6.63 -5.65 -5.08
CA LEU A 137 5.36 -6.35 -4.84
C LEU A 137 4.75 -6.72 -6.19
N ALA A 138 4.51 -8.00 -6.42
CA ALA A 138 3.93 -8.53 -7.64
C ALA A 138 2.73 -9.42 -7.33
N PHE A 139 1.74 -9.36 -8.21
CA PHE A 139 0.57 -10.23 -8.20
C PHE A 139 0.67 -11.20 -9.39
N THR A 140 0.31 -12.46 -9.19
CA THR A 140 0.31 -13.53 -10.21
C THR A 140 -1.08 -14.07 -10.43
#